data_AF-A0A533WVP5-F1
#
_entry.id   AF-A0A533WVP5-F1
#
_cell.length_a   1.000
_cell.length_b   1.000
_cell.length_c   1.000
_cell.angle_alpha   90.00
_cell.angle_beta   90.00
_cell.angle_gamma   90.00
#
_symmetry.space_group_name_H-M   'P 1'
#
loop_
_entity.id
_entity.type
_entity.pdbx_description
1 polymer ?
#
loop_
_entity_poly.entity_id
_entity_poly.type
_entity_poly.pdbx_seq_one_letter_code
_entity_poly.pdbx_strand_id
1 'polypeptide(L)' 'MSAKRLRVLLIDDESDIVSVLKQGLKLKGFEVDEFTDPRKALEQSNNSSQITMIS' A
#
# COMPACT_ATOMS: atom_id res chain seq x y z
N MET A 1 -1.78 9.56 23.42
CA MET A 1 -1.64 8.23 22.78
C MET A 1 -1.69 8.46 21.27
N SER A 2 -0.57 8.48 20.56
CA SER A 2 -0.57 8.64 19.10
C SER A 2 -0.84 7.26 18.48
N ALA A 3 -2.04 7.06 17.93
CA ALA A 3 -2.36 5.82 17.24
C ALA A 3 -1.47 5.71 16.00
N LYS A 4 -0.60 4.70 15.96
CA LYS A 4 0.26 4.43 14.81
C LYS A 4 -0.64 4.13 13.61
N ARG A 5 -0.70 5.04 12.65
CA ARG A 5 -1.39 4.82 11.38
C ARG A 5 -0.67 3.69 10.66
N LEU A 6 -1.36 2.56 10.49
CA LEU A 6 -0.84 1.46 9.70
C LEU A 6 -0.86 1.90 8.23
N ARG A 7 0.32 1.89 7.63
CA ARG A 7 0.51 2.20 6.21
C ARG A 7 0.66 0.89 5.45
N VAL A 8 -0.09 0.72 4.38
CA VAL A 8 -0.15 -0.47 3.54
C VAL A 8 0.39 -0.11 2.16
N LEU A 9 1.29 -0.94 1.65
CA LEU A 9 1.88 -0.80 0.33
C LEU A 9 1.27 -1.87 -0.58
N LEU A 10 0.49 -1.44 -1.56
CA LEU A 10 -0.17 -2.35 -2.50
C LEU A 10 0.62 -2.40 -3.81
N ILE A 11 0.98 -3.60 -4.25
CA ILE A 11 1.77 -3.83 -5.47
C ILE A 11 1.07 -4.90 -6.28
N ASP A 12 0.54 -4.53 -7.44
CA ASP A 12 -0.16 -5.43 -8.36
C ASP A 12 -0.11 -4.78 -9.76
N ASP A 13 0.08 -5.57 -10.81
CA ASP A 13 0.18 -5.09 -12.20
C ASP A 13 -1.19 -4.77 -12.81
N GLU A 14 -2.29 -5.21 -12.18
CA GLU A 14 -3.66 -4.90 -12.58
C GLU A 14 -4.21 -3.66 -11.85
N SER A 15 -4.39 -2.56 -12.59
CA SER A 15 -4.91 -1.29 -12.04
C SER A 15 -6.28 -1.39 -11.37
N ASP A 16 -7.10 -2.34 -11.83
CA ASP A 16 -8.48 -2.52 -11.37
C ASP A 16 -8.49 -3.13 -9.96
N ILE A 17 -7.64 -4.12 -9.70
CA ILE A 17 -7.45 -4.75 -8.39
C ILE A 17 -6.88 -3.72 -7.40
N VAL A 18 -5.85 -2.99 -7.81
CA VAL A 18 -5.21 -1.94 -7.01
C VAL A 18 -6.23 -0.91 -6.50
N SER A 19 -7.09 -0.45 -7.41
CA SER A 19 -8.09 0.58 -7.12
C SER A 19 -9.14 0.10 -6.12
N VAL A 20 -9.64 -1.13 -6.26
CA VAL A 20 -10.65 -1.72 -5.35
C VAL A 20 -10.08 -1.92 -3.95
N LEU A 21 -8.87 -2.47 -3.84
CA LEU A 21 -8.22 -2.72 -2.57
C LEU A 21 -7.85 -1.42 -1.85
N LYS A 22 -7.35 -0.41 -2.56
CA LYS A 22 -7.10 0.92 -1.99
C LYS A 22 -8.35 1.54 -1.40
N GLN A 23 -9.48 1.47 -2.11
CA GLN A 23 -10.75 1.98 -1.59
C GLN A 23 -11.16 1.23 -0.32
N GLY A 24 -11.12 -0.11 -0.32
CA GLY A 24 -11.46 -0.92 0.84
C GLY A 24 -10.56 -0.66 2.07
N LEU A 25 -9.26 -0.51 1.85
CA LEU A 25 -8.28 -0.24 2.92
C LEU A 25 -8.38 1.20 3.45
N LYS A 26 -8.61 2.19 2.58
CA LYS A 26 -8.86 3.57 3.01
C LYS A 26 -10.13 3.69 3.85
N LEU A 27 -11.20 2.98 3.48
CA LEU A 27 -12.45 2.95 4.25
C LEU A 27 -12.25 2.36 5.65
N LYS A 28 -11.30 1.45 5.83
CA LYS A 28 -10.90 0.90 7.13
C LYS A 28 -9.95 1.81 7.93
N GLY A 29 -9.57 2.96 7.39
CA GLY A 29 -8.71 3.95 8.07
C GLY A 29 -7.21 3.73 7.89
N PHE A 30 -6.79 2.91 6.94
CA PHE A 30 -5.37 2.71 6.60
C PHE A 30 -4.87 3.79 5.64
N GLU A 31 -3.60 4.14 5.77
CA GLU A 31 -2.88 4.88 4.72
C GLU A 31 -2.42 3.87 3.67
N VAL A 32 -2.72 4.10 2.39
CA VAL A 32 -2.44 3.13 1.33
C VAL A 32 -1.66 3.80 0.23
N ASP A 33 -0.47 3.28 -0.04
CA ASP A 33 0.33 3.63 -1.21
C ASP A 33 0.17 2.53 -2.26
N GLU A 34 -0.04 2.91 -3.52
CA GLU A 34 -0.34 1.99 -4.60
C GLU A 34 0.76 2.03 -5.66
N PHE A 35 1.18 0.87 -6.14
CA PHE A 35 2.21 0.76 -7.17
C PHE A 35 1.83 -0.31 -8.17
N THR A 36 1.84 0.06 -9.44
CA THR A 36 1.72 -0.87 -10.58
C THR A 36 3.07 -1.34 -11.09
N ASP A 37 4.16 -0.71 -10.65
CA ASP A 37 5.53 -1.15 -10.93
C ASP A 37 6.23 -1.56 -9.63
N PRO A 38 6.55 -2.85 -9.46
CA PRO A 38 7.27 -3.35 -8.29
C PRO A 38 8.60 -2.64 -8.02
N ARG A 39 9.26 -2.12 -9.05
CA ARG A 39 10.54 -1.40 -8.90
C ARG A 39 10.36 -0.05 -8.22
N LYS A 40 9.28 0.67 -8.55
CA LYS A 40 8.92 1.92 -7.87
C LYS A 40 8.57 1.67 -6.41
N ALA A 41 7.90 0.54 -6.14
CA ALA A 41 7.59 0.13 -4.78
C ALA A 41 8.86 -0.17 -3.97
N LEU A 42 9.86 -0.80 -4.57
CA LEU A 42 11.17 -1.06 -3.94
C LEU A 42 11.95 0.22 -3.62
N GLU A 43 11.95 1.21 -4.52
CA GLU A 43 12.59 2.51 -4.27
C GLU A 43 11.93 3.25 -3.10
N GLN A 44 10.59 3.24 -3.03
CA GLN A 44 9.83 3.85 -1.94
C GLN A 44 9.99 3.08 -0.61
N SER A 45 10.04 1.75 -0.69
CA SER A 45 10.15 0.80 0.43
C SER A 45 11.38 1.02 1.30
N ASN A 46 12.52 1.34 0.70
CA ASN A 46 13.80 1.50 1.39
C ASN A 46 13.78 2.61 2.47
N ASN A 47 12.72 3.43 2.52
CA ASN A 47 12.52 4.49 3.51
C ASN A 47 11.46 4.20 4.59
N SER A 48 10.76 3.05 4.64
CA SER A 48 9.65 2.85 5.60
C SER A 48 9.50 1.41 6.13
N SER A 49 9.56 1.28 7.46
CA SER A 49 9.75 0.03 8.22
C SER A 49 8.55 -0.92 8.35
N GLN A 50 7.64 -1.01 7.37
CA GLN A 50 6.64 -2.09 7.31
C GLN A 50 5.93 -2.12 5.95
N ILE A 51 6.06 -3.25 5.25
CA ILE A 51 5.44 -3.50 3.93
C ILE A 51 4.67 -4.80 4.03
N THR A 52 3.39 -4.76 3.67
CA THR A 52 2.55 -5.95 3.52
C THR A 52 2.17 -6.06 2.06
N MET A 53 2.83 -6.98 1.35
CA MET A 53 2.46 -7.37 -0.01
C MET A 53 1.20 -8.23 0.07
N ILE A 54 0.20 -7.91 -0.74
CA ILE A 54 -0.98 -8.74 -0.93
C ILE A 54 -0.96 -9.17 -2.40
N SER A 55 -0.90 -10.48 -2.62
CA SER A 55 -0.84 -11.17 -3.92
C SER A 55 -2.19 -11.34 -4.57
#